data_AF-I3XXJ7-F1
#
_entry.id   AF-I3XXJ7-F1
#
_cell.length_a   1.000
_cell.length_b   1.000
_cell.length_c   1.000
_cell.angle_alpha   90.00
_cell.angle_beta   90.00
_cell.angle_gamma   90.00
#
_symmetry.space_group_name_H-M   'P 1'
#
loop_
_entity.id
_entity.type
_entity.pdbx_description
1 polymer ?
#
loop_
_entity_poly.entity_id
_entity_poly.type
_entity_poly.pdbx_seq_one_letter_code
_entity_poly.pdbx_strand_id
1 'polypeptide(L)'
;MQRIIELLRENNLLRIIDEALDIDLEIPHLAYIEVKKEDSKALLFTKPVSKRLSKSFDMPVLMNVFGSTKATELIFGKNPNDVAKQIEALMHMKPPTSFMDKVGMLGTLFNLKNALPKRLKGKGICQTKVYNAPNLYDFPILTTWSEDGGPFITMGQVYTQSLDGTKQNLGMYRLQVYDKNRLGMHWQIHKDSAHFFHEYKKAGQKMPVSIGIGGDPLYIWCGQAPMPIGMFELLLYGFIKDKSARLVKSLTNPIYVPEDVDIVIEGWVDPEKMEIEGPFGDHTGYYTLKEPYPVMDVSCITCKEKPVYQATVVGKPPLEDKYMGWATERIFLPLLKTTAPDLIDYNMPENGVFHNLILAKMNVLYPGHAKQFMHAFWGVGQMSFVKHAFFVGEDAPDLDEYDAVVDYMLNRISAKSLLISEGVCDALDHASPNALFGGKLGVDCTSGVIDAPSKILLSDEALLSRVSTLVPEIKALKQYKTQTKTPITVLAMEKSRVGKEVYEALKPLKEHLKLLVIVDASSNDIENAYMLIWRVVNNIDALRDIFIEDEFIGIDATHKTPLDGYTREWPKDTDCDQEVIKSLIKRGLIKNNPDFLKHFHI
;
A
#
# COMPACT_ATOMS: atom_id res chain seq x y z
N MET A 1 17.49 -15.52 -1.70
CA MET A 1 16.99 -15.64 -0.31
C MET A 1 18.00 -16.05 0.76
N GLN A 2 18.82 -17.10 0.63
CA GLN A 2 19.69 -17.57 1.75
C GLN A 2 20.55 -16.47 2.40
N ARG A 3 21.21 -15.63 1.58
CA ARG A 3 21.97 -14.45 2.05
C ARG A 3 21.13 -13.47 2.89
N ILE A 4 19.86 -13.30 2.54
CA ILE A 4 18.94 -12.40 3.26
C ILE A 4 18.54 -13.00 4.60
N ILE A 5 18.29 -14.31 4.64
CA ILE A 5 18.01 -15.03 5.89
C ILE A 5 19.20 -14.87 6.85
N GLU A 6 20.43 -15.04 6.37
CA GLU A 6 21.65 -14.82 7.15
C GLU A 6 21.76 -13.37 7.63
N LEU A 7 21.58 -12.40 6.72
CA LEU A 7 21.60 -10.97 7.04
C LEU A 7 20.61 -10.60 8.15
N LEU A 8 19.36 -11.07 8.04
CA LEU A 8 18.32 -10.80 9.04
C LEU A 8 18.64 -11.51 10.37
N ARG A 9 19.17 -12.74 10.33
CA ARG A 9 19.56 -13.49 11.52
C ARG A 9 20.69 -12.78 12.29
N GLU A 10 21.75 -12.36 11.58
CA GLU A 10 22.91 -11.66 12.16
C GLU A 10 22.53 -10.34 12.82
N ASN A 11 21.44 -9.72 12.38
CA ASN A 11 20.93 -8.46 12.92
C ASN A 11 19.75 -8.63 13.90
N ASN A 12 19.42 -9.85 14.34
CA ASN A 12 18.30 -10.16 15.24
C ASN A 12 16.91 -9.75 14.68
N LEU A 13 16.77 -9.71 13.36
CA LEU A 13 15.55 -9.36 12.62
C LEU A 13 14.83 -10.60 12.06
N LEU A 14 15.21 -11.81 12.49
CA LEU A 14 14.62 -13.06 12.04
C LEU A 14 14.12 -13.88 13.23
N ARG A 15 12.90 -14.39 13.11
CA ARG A 15 12.34 -15.44 13.99
C ARG A 15 12.12 -16.70 13.15
N ILE A 16 12.67 -17.82 13.61
CA ILE A 16 12.50 -19.13 12.97
C ILE A 16 11.34 -19.86 13.66
N ILE A 17 10.39 -20.34 12.86
CA ILE A 17 9.26 -21.13 13.31
C ILE A 17 9.42 -22.56 12.78
N ASP A 18 9.77 -23.48 13.68
CA ASP A 18 10.02 -24.89 13.36
C ASP A 18 8.82 -25.81 13.61
N GLU A 19 7.68 -25.22 13.97
CA GLU A 19 6.41 -25.92 14.11
C GLU A 19 5.71 -26.06 12.77
N ALA A 20 5.02 -27.19 12.56
CA ALA A 20 4.21 -27.39 11.36
C ALA A 20 3.03 -26.41 11.37
N LEU A 21 2.95 -25.55 10.34
CA LEU A 21 1.90 -24.56 10.19
C LEU A 21 1.30 -24.59 8.79
N ASP A 22 -0.01 -24.39 8.76
CA ASP A 22 -0.79 -24.41 7.52
C ASP A 22 -0.50 -23.15 6.68
N ILE A 23 -0.27 -23.35 5.37
CA ILE A 23 -0.13 -22.24 4.41
C ILE A 23 -1.44 -21.49 4.21
N ASP A 24 -2.55 -22.11 4.59
CA ASP A 24 -3.87 -21.49 4.62
C ASP A 24 -4.12 -20.93 6.03
N LEU A 25 -4.27 -19.61 6.14
CA LEU A 25 -4.60 -18.86 7.35
C LEU A 25 -3.54 -18.87 8.48
N GLU A 26 -3.00 -20.01 8.91
CA GLU A 26 -2.09 -20.07 10.08
C GLU A 26 -0.79 -19.29 9.88
N ILE A 27 -0.02 -19.60 8.83
CA ILE A 27 1.20 -18.87 8.46
C ILE A 27 0.93 -17.36 8.22
N PRO A 28 -0.03 -16.97 7.36
CA PRO A 28 -0.26 -15.55 7.08
C PRO A 28 -0.80 -14.77 8.28
N HIS A 29 -1.69 -15.33 9.12
CA HIS A 29 -2.14 -14.65 10.34
C HIS A 29 -1.02 -14.45 11.36
N LEU A 30 -0.10 -15.42 11.50
CA LEU A 30 1.07 -15.24 12.36
C LEU A 30 1.95 -14.10 11.85
N ALA A 31 2.19 -14.03 10.54
CA ALA A 31 2.94 -12.93 9.91
C ALA A 31 2.23 -11.58 10.06
N TYR A 32 0.91 -11.53 9.88
CA TYR A 32 0.07 -10.34 10.02
C TYR A 32 0.16 -9.75 11.43
N ILE A 33 0.19 -10.60 12.45
CA ILE A 33 0.33 -10.16 13.85
C ILE A 33 1.76 -9.76 14.19
N GLU A 34 2.76 -10.48 13.66
CA GLU A 34 4.18 -10.18 13.94
C GLU A 34 4.58 -8.79 13.43
N VAL A 35 4.16 -8.41 12.22
CA VAL A 35 4.58 -7.15 11.59
C VAL A 35 4.04 -5.90 12.29
N LYS A 36 2.98 -6.06 13.09
CA LYS A 36 2.35 -4.98 13.87
C LYS A 36 3.09 -4.65 15.17
N LYS A 37 4.10 -5.43 15.52
CA LYS A 37 4.94 -5.18 16.70
C LYS A 37 5.99 -4.13 16.38
N GLU A 38 6.32 -3.29 17.36
CA GLU A 38 7.42 -2.32 17.23
C GLU A 38 8.76 -2.99 16.92
N ASP A 39 9.01 -4.17 17.50
CA ASP A 39 10.21 -4.99 17.30
C ASP A 39 10.01 -6.12 16.28
N SER A 40 9.11 -5.90 15.31
CA SER A 40 8.75 -6.84 14.25
C SER A 40 9.97 -7.53 13.59
N LYS A 41 9.81 -8.83 13.34
CA LYS A 41 10.82 -9.68 12.70
C LYS A 41 10.26 -10.34 11.45
N ALA A 42 11.16 -10.61 10.50
CA ALA A 42 10.87 -11.55 9.44
C ALA A 42 10.64 -12.95 10.02
N LEU A 43 9.70 -13.69 9.45
CA LEU A 43 9.34 -15.04 9.90
C LEU A 43 9.78 -16.08 8.87
N LEU A 44 10.64 -17.02 9.30
CA LEU A 44 11.03 -18.17 8.51
C LEU A 44 10.32 -19.43 9.02
N PHE A 45 9.35 -19.92 8.25
CA PHE A 45 8.62 -21.14 8.50
C PHE A 45 9.31 -22.31 7.82
N THR A 46 9.87 -23.23 8.62
CA THR A 46 10.68 -24.35 8.08
C THR A 46 9.85 -25.58 7.74
N LYS A 47 8.63 -25.70 8.28
CA LYS A 47 7.73 -26.84 8.06
C LYS A 47 6.33 -26.41 7.59
N PRO A 48 6.21 -25.71 6.46
CA PRO A 48 4.90 -25.39 5.90
C PRO A 48 4.17 -26.68 5.49
N VAL A 49 2.88 -26.75 5.81
CA VAL A 49 1.97 -27.82 5.41
C VAL A 49 0.74 -27.23 4.72
N SER A 50 0.01 -28.02 3.95
CA SER A 50 -1.30 -27.66 3.41
C SER A 50 -2.30 -28.72 3.80
N LYS A 51 -3.28 -28.36 4.63
CA LYS A 51 -4.41 -29.24 4.91
C LYS A 51 -5.26 -29.44 3.65
N ARG A 52 -5.49 -28.38 2.87
CA ARG A 52 -6.23 -28.43 1.59
C ARG A 52 -5.65 -29.47 0.62
N LEU A 53 -4.32 -29.55 0.51
CA LEU A 53 -3.64 -30.47 -0.41
C LEU A 53 -3.21 -31.78 0.26
N SER A 54 -3.45 -31.94 1.57
CA SER A 54 -2.95 -33.06 2.38
C SER A 54 -1.45 -33.31 2.16
N LYS A 55 -0.65 -32.24 2.23
CA LYS A 55 0.77 -32.23 1.81
C LYS A 55 1.66 -31.45 2.78
N SER A 56 2.90 -31.90 2.95
CA SER A 56 3.98 -31.14 3.56
C SER A 56 4.97 -30.64 2.50
N PHE A 57 5.61 -29.50 2.74
CA PHE A 57 6.60 -28.95 1.83
C PHE A 57 7.98 -28.89 2.49
N ASP A 58 9.01 -29.35 1.78
CA ASP A 58 10.42 -29.17 2.18
C ASP A 58 10.90 -27.72 1.95
N MET A 59 10.17 -26.96 1.13
CA MET A 59 10.46 -25.58 0.79
C MET A 59 9.99 -24.66 1.92
N PRO A 60 10.88 -23.93 2.61
CA PRO A 60 10.48 -23.01 3.67
C PRO A 60 9.79 -21.77 3.09
N VAL A 61 8.92 -21.15 3.90
CA VAL A 61 8.26 -19.88 3.59
C VAL A 61 8.91 -18.76 4.40
N LEU A 62 9.26 -17.65 3.77
CA LEU A 62 9.78 -16.44 4.42
C LEU A 62 8.80 -15.27 4.21
N MET A 63 8.39 -14.63 5.30
CA MET A 63 7.49 -13.47 5.29
C MET A 63 8.04 -12.29 6.09
N ASN A 64 7.47 -11.10 5.88
CA ASN A 64 7.81 -9.85 6.58
C ASN A 64 9.28 -9.45 6.41
N VAL A 65 9.82 -9.62 5.19
CA VAL A 65 11.23 -9.35 4.87
C VAL A 65 11.57 -7.86 5.05
N PHE A 66 10.67 -6.97 4.68
CA PHE A 66 10.72 -5.52 4.93
C PHE A 66 10.02 -5.12 6.24
N GLY A 67 9.85 -6.03 7.20
CA GLY A 67 9.05 -5.80 8.41
C GLY A 67 9.58 -4.77 9.42
N SER A 68 10.62 -3.99 9.08
CA SER A 68 11.10 -2.85 9.87
C SER A 68 11.95 -1.89 9.03
N THR A 69 12.07 -0.63 9.48
CA THR A 69 13.01 0.36 8.88
C THR A 69 14.42 -0.20 8.78
N LYS A 70 14.89 -0.87 9.85
CA LYS A 70 16.23 -1.46 9.88
C LYS A 70 16.41 -2.57 8.86
N ALA A 71 15.42 -3.46 8.71
CA ALA A 71 15.44 -4.51 7.70
C ALA A 71 15.50 -3.91 6.28
N THR A 72 14.68 -2.89 6.02
CA THR A 72 14.65 -2.18 4.73
C THR A 72 16.00 -1.53 4.41
N GLU A 73 16.62 -0.80 5.34
CA GLU A 73 17.96 -0.23 5.14
C GLU A 73 19.02 -1.29 4.82
N LEU A 74 19.01 -2.42 5.54
CA LEU A 74 19.94 -3.53 5.32
C LEU A 74 19.75 -4.16 3.94
N ILE A 75 18.50 -4.32 3.50
CA ILE A 75 18.19 -4.83 2.16
C ILE A 75 18.67 -3.85 1.11
N PHE A 76 18.42 -2.55 1.25
CA PHE A 76 18.88 -1.53 0.30
C PHE A 76 20.40 -1.39 0.31
N GLY A 77 21.03 -1.68 1.45
CA GLY A 77 22.47 -1.47 1.70
C GLY A 77 22.82 -0.01 2.01
N LYS A 78 21.82 0.85 2.17
CA LYS A 78 21.93 2.29 2.45
C LYS A 78 20.58 2.83 2.94
N ASN A 79 20.58 4.00 3.59
CA ASN A 79 19.35 4.68 3.98
C ASN A 79 18.63 5.25 2.73
N PRO A 80 17.30 5.12 2.59
CA PRO A 80 16.55 5.69 1.47
C PRO A 80 16.75 7.19 1.23
N ASN A 81 16.99 7.99 2.28
CA ASN A 81 17.29 9.41 2.13
C ASN A 81 18.64 9.65 1.43
N ASP A 82 19.61 8.75 1.57
CA ASP A 82 20.88 8.88 0.86
C ASP A 82 20.74 8.54 -0.63
N VAL A 83 19.80 7.65 -0.98
CA VAL A 83 19.39 7.42 -2.37
C VAL A 83 18.71 8.67 -2.94
N ALA A 84 17.81 9.30 -2.17
CA ALA A 84 17.16 10.54 -2.55
C ALA A 84 18.16 11.66 -2.86
N LYS A 85 19.15 11.88 -1.99
CA LYS A 85 20.25 12.84 -2.21
C LYS A 85 21.03 12.55 -3.49
N GLN A 86 21.25 11.28 -3.82
CA GLN A 86 21.93 10.90 -5.07
C GLN A 86 21.08 11.23 -6.30
N ILE A 87 19.76 11.01 -6.24
CA ILE A 87 18.83 11.39 -7.31
C ILE A 87 18.80 12.91 -7.48
N GLU A 88 18.69 13.66 -6.38
CA GLU A 88 18.71 15.13 -6.37
C GLU A 88 20.00 15.69 -6.99
N ALA A 89 21.16 15.12 -6.63
CA ALA A 89 22.45 15.51 -7.20
C ALA A 89 22.52 15.28 -8.72
N LEU A 90 21.91 14.20 -9.23
CA LEU A 90 21.82 13.93 -10.67
C LEU A 90 20.91 14.94 -11.38
N MET A 91 19.79 15.31 -10.76
CA MET A 91 18.83 16.26 -11.33
C MET A 91 19.41 17.68 -11.42
N HIS A 92 20.23 18.09 -10.45
CA HIS A 92 20.89 19.41 -10.43
C HIS A 92 22.24 19.44 -11.15
N MET A 93 22.64 18.36 -11.81
CA MET A 93 23.91 18.29 -12.53
C MET A 93 23.92 19.29 -13.69
N LYS A 94 24.76 20.33 -13.57
CA LYS A 94 24.96 21.34 -14.61
C LYS A 94 25.86 20.81 -15.72
N PRO A 95 25.69 21.27 -16.99
CA PRO A 95 26.64 20.99 -18.05
C PRO A 95 28.05 21.43 -17.64
N PRO A 96 29.08 20.58 -17.78
CA PRO A 96 30.43 20.90 -17.31
C PRO A 96 31.04 22.01 -18.15
N THR A 97 31.50 23.08 -17.50
CA THR A 97 32.13 24.24 -18.17
C THR A 97 33.65 24.17 -18.14
N SER A 98 34.25 23.50 -17.14
CA SER A 98 35.71 23.31 -17.04
C SER A 98 36.15 21.88 -17.35
N PHE A 99 37.46 21.67 -17.57
CA PHE A 99 38.04 20.34 -17.76
C PHE A 99 37.90 19.46 -16.52
N MET A 100 38.03 20.03 -15.32
CA MET A 100 37.89 19.30 -14.06
C MET A 100 36.43 18.84 -13.85
N ASP A 101 35.46 19.67 -14.22
CA ASP A 101 34.04 19.30 -14.17
C ASP A 101 33.72 18.15 -15.12
N LYS A 102 34.35 18.11 -16.30
CA LYS A 102 34.20 16.99 -17.24
C LYS A 102 34.72 15.69 -16.64
N VAL A 103 35.85 15.71 -15.93
CA VAL A 103 36.39 14.53 -15.23
C VAL A 103 35.45 14.07 -14.10
N GLY A 104 34.94 15.01 -13.30
CA GLY A 104 33.96 14.71 -12.25
C GLY A 104 32.66 14.11 -12.81
N MET A 105 32.11 14.71 -13.87
CA MET A 105 30.92 14.20 -14.56
C MET A 105 31.15 12.79 -15.13
N LEU A 106 32.30 12.53 -15.74
CA LEU A 106 32.65 11.19 -16.23
C LEU A 106 32.70 10.16 -15.10
N GLY A 107 33.21 10.53 -13.92
CA GLY A 107 33.18 9.68 -12.73
C GLY A 107 31.76 9.34 -12.29
N THR A 108 30.88 10.34 -12.22
CA THR A 108 29.46 10.15 -11.89
C THR A 108 28.75 9.25 -12.90
N LEU A 109 28.93 9.50 -14.21
CA LEU A 109 28.37 8.64 -15.26
C LEU A 109 28.94 7.22 -15.23
N PHE A 110 30.22 7.07 -14.90
CA PHE A 110 30.84 5.75 -14.76
C PHE A 110 30.27 4.97 -13.58
N ASN A 111 29.91 5.63 -12.47
CA ASN A 111 29.23 4.98 -11.35
C ASN A 111 27.83 4.48 -11.74
N LEU A 112 27.14 5.20 -12.64
CA LEU A 112 25.84 4.77 -13.18
C LEU A 112 25.92 3.56 -14.13
N LYS A 113 27.11 3.12 -14.56
CA LYS A 113 27.24 1.90 -15.39
C LYS A 113 26.65 0.66 -14.71
N ASN A 114 26.66 0.65 -13.38
CA ASN A 114 26.15 -0.45 -12.58
C ASN A 114 24.62 -0.43 -12.48
N ALA A 115 23.94 0.66 -12.87
CA ALA A 115 22.49 0.70 -12.99
C ALA A 115 22.00 -0.25 -14.08
N LEU A 116 22.71 -0.35 -15.21
CA LEU A 116 22.31 -1.19 -16.34
C LEU A 116 22.35 -2.69 -15.96
N PRO A 117 21.25 -3.44 -16.16
CA PRO A 117 21.25 -4.89 -15.99
C PRO A 117 22.21 -5.59 -16.97
N LYS A 118 22.80 -6.71 -16.53
CA LYS A 118 23.74 -7.51 -17.32
C LYS A 118 23.09 -8.83 -17.72
N ARG A 119 22.89 -9.03 -19.03
CA ARG A 119 22.45 -10.32 -19.58
C ARG A 119 23.63 -11.30 -19.61
N LEU A 120 23.49 -12.42 -18.92
CA LEU A 120 24.49 -13.49 -18.88
C LEU A 120 24.32 -14.44 -20.07
N LYS A 121 25.43 -15.08 -20.46
CA LYS A 121 25.41 -16.21 -21.38
C LYS A 121 25.27 -17.50 -20.57
N GLY A 122 24.26 -18.31 -20.87
CA GLY A 122 24.03 -19.60 -20.20
C GLY A 122 22.90 -19.56 -19.17
N LYS A 123 22.88 -20.58 -18.30
CA LYS A 123 21.84 -20.78 -17.28
C LYS A 123 22.17 -20.05 -15.98
N GLY A 124 21.12 -19.61 -15.28
CA GLY A 124 21.22 -19.03 -13.93
C GLY A 124 21.10 -20.09 -12.84
N ILE A 125 21.41 -19.71 -11.59
CA ILE A 125 21.22 -20.60 -10.43
C ILE A 125 19.73 -20.96 -10.28
N CYS A 126 18.83 -20.04 -10.63
CA CYS A 126 17.38 -20.25 -10.65
C CYS A 126 16.92 -21.37 -11.61
N GLN A 127 17.77 -21.81 -12.54
CA GLN A 127 17.44 -22.82 -13.57
C GLN A 127 18.05 -24.19 -13.29
N THR A 128 18.41 -24.47 -12.03
CA THR A 128 19.08 -25.73 -11.67
C THR A 128 18.11 -26.92 -11.73
N LYS A 129 16.91 -26.76 -11.17
CA LYS A 129 15.81 -27.73 -11.28
C LYS A 129 14.79 -27.21 -12.29
N VAL A 130 14.30 -28.09 -13.16
CA VAL A 130 13.37 -27.74 -14.24
C VAL A 130 12.18 -28.70 -14.23
N TYR A 131 10.97 -28.14 -14.19
CA TYR A 131 9.70 -28.85 -14.20
C TYR A 131 8.95 -28.51 -15.50
N ASN A 132 9.03 -29.40 -16.49
CA ASN A 132 8.35 -29.23 -17.78
C ASN A 132 6.86 -29.63 -17.75
N ALA A 133 6.43 -30.34 -16.70
CA ALA A 133 5.02 -30.56 -16.38
C ALA A 133 4.69 -29.71 -15.15
N PRO A 134 4.45 -28.39 -15.33
CA PRO A 134 4.32 -27.47 -14.20
C PRO A 134 3.09 -27.83 -13.36
N ASN A 135 3.28 -27.78 -12.05
CA ASN A 135 2.22 -27.96 -11.07
C ASN A 135 2.41 -26.96 -9.92
N LEU A 136 1.59 -25.92 -9.90
CA LEU A 136 1.63 -24.84 -8.92
C LEU A 136 1.36 -25.35 -7.50
N TYR A 137 0.65 -26.47 -7.35
CA TYR A 137 0.42 -27.13 -6.05
C TYR A 137 1.66 -27.82 -5.47
N ASP A 138 2.79 -27.78 -6.18
CA ASP A 138 4.09 -28.21 -5.64
C ASP A 138 4.79 -27.14 -4.79
N PHE A 139 4.23 -25.93 -4.74
CA PHE A 139 4.78 -24.80 -3.99
C PHE A 139 3.84 -24.40 -2.84
N PRO A 140 4.39 -23.89 -1.72
CA PRO A 140 3.61 -23.49 -0.56
C PRO A 140 2.92 -22.12 -0.78
N ILE A 141 2.04 -22.02 -1.78
CA ILE A 141 1.29 -20.80 -2.12
C ILE A 141 0.15 -20.62 -1.12
N LEU A 142 0.08 -19.45 -0.48
CA LEU A 142 -0.75 -19.20 0.69
C LEU A 142 -2.15 -18.73 0.32
N THR A 143 -3.12 -19.03 1.19
CA THR A 143 -4.41 -18.33 1.26
C THR A 143 -4.41 -17.51 2.54
N THR A 144 -4.52 -16.18 2.40
CA THR A 144 -4.26 -15.24 3.49
C THR A 144 -5.49 -15.09 4.37
N TRP A 145 -6.64 -14.81 3.76
CA TRP A 145 -7.88 -14.52 4.45
C TRP A 145 -8.95 -15.57 4.15
N SER A 146 -9.92 -15.72 5.06
CA SER A 146 -10.94 -16.78 5.00
C SER A 146 -11.85 -16.68 3.78
N GLU A 147 -12.13 -15.46 3.29
CA GLU A 147 -12.97 -15.25 2.10
C GLU A 147 -12.17 -15.08 0.80
N ASP A 148 -10.83 -15.19 0.81
CA ASP A 148 -10.04 -15.10 -0.43
C ASP A 148 -10.50 -16.15 -1.47
N GLY A 149 -10.58 -15.75 -2.74
CA GLY A 149 -11.05 -16.60 -3.84
C GLY A 149 -10.15 -17.81 -4.16
N GLY A 150 -9.00 -17.92 -3.52
CA GLY A 150 -8.06 -19.03 -3.69
C GLY A 150 -6.67 -18.72 -3.11
N PRO A 151 -5.65 -19.52 -3.46
CA PRO A 151 -4.27 -19.22 -3.13
C PRO A 151 -3.72 -18.10 -4.02
N PHE A 152 -2.90 -17.22 -3.46
CA PHE A 152 -2.29 -16.11 -4.17
C PHE A 152 -0.77 -16.07 -4.01
N ILE A 153 -0.07 -15.83 -5.12
CA ILE A 153 1.34 -15.43 -5.06
C ILE A 153 1.35 -13.92 -4.78
N THR A 154 1.81 -13.51 -3.60
CA THR A 154 1.76 -12.11 -3.15
C THR A 154 3.04 -11.31 -3.40
N MET A 155 4.19 -11.99 -3.53
CA MET A 155 5.51 -11.37 -3.75
C MET A 155 6.10 -11.75 -5.13
N GLY A 156 5.24 -11.87 -6.14
CA GLY A 156 5.63 -12.22 -7.51
C GLY A 156 6.25 -11.05 -8.28
N GLN A 157 7.48 -11.22 -8.76
CA GLN A 157 8.16 -10.30 -9.68
C GLN A 157 7.72 -10.62 -11.11
N VAL A 158 6.82 -9.84 -11.69
CA VAL A 158 6.23 -10.09 -13.02
C VAL A 158 7.01 -9.36 -14.09
N TYR A 159 7.76 -10.12 -14.89
CA TYR A 159 8.57 -9.62 -15.98
C TYR A 159 7.81 -9.72 -17.32
N THR A 160 7.70 -8.59 -17.99
CA THR A 160 7.04 -8.45 -19.30
C THR A 160 7.90 -7.63 -20.26
N GLN A 161 7.55 -7.63 -21.55
CA GLN A 161 8.24 -6.85 -22.58
C GLN A 161 7.26 -6.36 -23.65
N SER A 162 7.66 -5.34 -24.42
CA SER A 162 6.94 -4.90 -25.61
C SER A 162 6.94 -5.96 -26.71
N LEU A 163 6.03 -5.83 -27.69
CA LEU A 163 5.91 -6.80 -28.79
C LEU A 163 7.22 -7.01 -29.58
N ASP A 164 8.00 -5.95 -29.77
CA ASP A 164 9.31 -5.97 -30.43
C ASP A 164 10.48 -6.36 -29.50
N GLY A 165 10.21 -6.52 -28.21
CA GLY A 165 11.19 -6.86 -27.18
C GLY A 165 12.17 -5.75 -26.79
N THR A 166 11.97 -4.52 -27.28
CA THR A 166 12.89 -3.39 -27.01
C THR A 166 12.70 -2.80 -25.63
N LYS A 167 11.47 -2.80 -25.11
CA LYS A 167 11.12 -2.34 -23.76
C LYS A 167 10.85 -3.51 -22.84
N GLN A 168 11.18 -3.35 -21.56
CA GLN A 168 10.93 -4.34 -20.52
C GLN A 168 10.29 -3.65 -19.33
N ASN A 169 9.46 -4.39 -18.60
CA ASN A 169 8.84 -3.96 -17.35
C ASN A 169 8.97 -5.09 -16.32
N LEU A 170 9.22 -4.68 -15.08
CA LEU A 170 9.09 -5.49 -13.88
C LEU A 170 7.99 -4.85 -13.03
N GLY A 171 6.92 -5.59 -12.80
CA GLY A 171 5.84 -5.23 -11.88
C GLY A 171 5.78 -6.16 -10.69
N MET A 172 5.19 -5.68 -9.59
CA MET A 172 4.73 -6.52 -8.49
C MET A 172 3.20 -6.60 -8.54
N TYR A 173 2.66 -7.79 -8.78
CA TYR A 173 1.22 -8.05 -8.89
C TYR A 173 0.84 -9.28 -8.07
N ARG A 174 -0.37 -9.27 -7.49
CA ARG A 174 -0.95 -10.50 -6.93
C ARG A 174 -1.36 -11.44 -8.06
N LEU A 175 -1.15 -12.74 -7.86
CA LEU A 175 -1.45 -13.74 -8.88
C LEU A 175 -2.28 -14.88 -8.28
N GLN A 176 -3.54 -15.02 -8.71
CA GLN A 176 -4.41 -16.09 -8.24
C GLN A 176 -4.04 -17.42 -8.88
N VAL A 177 -3.99 -18.48 -8.07
CA VAL A 177 -3.86 -19.86 -8.56
C VAL A 177 -5.24 -20.42 -8.86
N TYR A 178 -5.56 -20.62 -10.14
CA TYR A 178 -6.82 -21.26 -10.54
C TYR A 178 -6.72 -22.78 -10.53
N ASP A 179 -5.61 -23.33 -11.02
CA ASP A 179 -5.32 -24.74 -10.98
C ASP A 179 -3.81 -25.04 -11.03
N LYS A 180 -3.44 -26.29 -11.38
CA LYS A 180 -2.04 -26.73 -11.45
C LYS A 180 -1.17 -25.91 -12.41
N ASN A 181 -1.72 -25.29 -13.44
CA ASN A 181 -0.92 -24.61 -14.47
C ASN A 181 -1.57 -23.34 -15.05
N ARG A 182 -2.60 -22.77 -14.40
CA ARG A 182 -3.19 -21.48 -14.75
C ARG A 182 -3.07 -20.47 -13.60
N LEU A 183 -2.61 -19.27 -13.93
CA LEU A 183 -2.45 -18.14 -13.00
C LEU A 183 -3.21 -16.91 -13.50
N GLY A 184 -3.97 -16.28 -12.62
CA GLY A 184 -4.58 -14.97 -12.87
C GLY A 184 -3.55 -13.84 -12.80
N MET A 185 -3.61 -12.91 -13.75
CA MET A 185 -2.68 -11.79 -13.88
C MET A 185 -3.37 -10.47 -13.50
N HIS A 186 -3.35 -10.11 -12.22
CA HIS A 186 -3.93 -8.85 -11.74
C HIS A 186 -3.00 -7.66 -12.06
N TRP A 187 -2.80 -7.34 -13.34
CA TRP A 187 -2.19 -6.06 -13.70
C TRP A 187 -3.27 -4.97 -13.76
N GLN A 188 -3.06 -3.87 -13.04
CA GLN A 188 -3.98 -2.75 -13.09
C GLN A 188 -3.82 -1.95 -14.39
N ILE A 189 -4.88 -1.25 -14.81
CA ILE A 189 -4.98 -0.55 -16.10
C ILE A 189 -3.90 0.53 -16.31
N HIS A 190 -3.34 1.10 -15.24
CA HIS A 190 -2.36 2.17 -15.29
C HIS A 190 -0.90 1.68 -15.35
N LYS A 191 -0.67 0.37 -15.46
CA LYS A 191 0.67 -0.23 -15.43
C LYS A 191 1.20 -0.53 -16.84
N ASP A 192 2.51 -0.48 -17.01
CA ASP A 192 3.18 -0.75 -18.30
C ASP A 192 2.82 -2.13 -18.88
N SER A 193 2.61 -3.13 -18.02
CA SER A 193 2.18 -4.46 -18.46
C SER A 193 0.81 -4.46 -19.15
N ALA A 194 -0.11 -3.58 -18.75
CA ALA A 194 -1.41 -3.41 -19.43
C ALA A 194 -1.24 -2.79 -20.82
N HIS A 195 -0.28 -1.87 -20.98
CA HIS A 195 0.06 -1.31 -22.29
C HIS A 195 0.59 -2.41 -23.24
N PHE A 196 1.56 -3.20 -22.79
CA PHE A 196 2.08 -4.32 -23.58
C PHE A 196 0.99 -5.35 -23.88
N PHE A 197 0.14 -5.69 -22.91
CA PHE A 197 -1.00 -6.58 -23.14
C PHE A 197 -1.88 -6.10 -24.30
N HIS A 198 -2.17 -4.79 -24.38
CA HIS A 198 -2.92 -4.23 -25.49
C HIS A 198 -2.16 -4.24 -26.82
N GLU A 199 -0.84 -4.10 -26.84
CA GLU A 199 -0.02 -4.28 -28.05
C GLU A 199 -0.15 -5.71 -28.59
N TYR A 200 0.04 -6.72 -27.72
CA TYR A 200 -0.10 -8.14 -28.06
C TYR A 200 -1.52 -8.49 -28.51
N LYS A 201 -2.54 -7.94 -27.84
CA LYS A 201 -3.94 -8.09 -28.22
C LYS A 201 -4.22 -7.59 -29.63
N LYS A 202 -3.78 -6.37 -29.95
CA LYS A 202 -3.92 -5.80 -31.30
C LYS A 202 -3.20 -6.62 -32.37
N ALA A 203 -2.07 -7.24 -32.01
CA ALA A 203 -1.31 -8.11 -32.90
C ALA A 203 -1.90 -9.53 -33.02
N GLY A 204 -2.88 -9.92 -32.20
CA GLY A 204 -3.41 -11.28 -32.15
C GLY A 204 -2.36 -12.31 -31.70
N GLN A 205 -1.42 -11.90 -30.85
CA GLN A 205 -0.32 -12.76 -30.38
C GLN A 205 -0.40 -12.99 -28.88
N LYS A 206 0.03 -14.17 -28.43
CA LYS A 206 0.21 -14.45 -27.01
C LYS A 206 1.38 -13.66 -26.44
N MET A 207 1.18 -13.09 -25.27
CA MET A 207 2.18 -12.30 -24.56
C MET A 207 3.05 -13.22 -23.68
N PRO A 208 4.39 -13.20 -23.81
CA PRO A 208 5.25 -13.96 -22.92
C PRO A 208 5.35 -13.30 -21.54
N VAL A 209 5.27 -14.10 -20.49
CA VAL A 209 5.38 -13.62 -19.10
C VAL A 209 6.30 -14.56 -18.31
N SER A 210 7.17 -13.99 -17.48
CA SER A 210 7.93 -14.76 -16.48
C SER A 210 7.79 -14.14 -15.11
N ILE A 211 7.59 -14.96 -14.08
CA ILE A 211 7.41 -14.53 -12.70
C ILE A 211 8.57 -15.06 -11.87
N GLY A 212 9.31 -14.16 -11.20
CA GLY A 212 10.33 -14.51 -10.22
C GLY A 212 9.77 -14.49 -8.79
N ILE A 213 10.18 -15.46 -7.95
CA ILE A 213 9.89 -15.46 -6.51
C ILE A 213 11.21 -15.59 -5.75
N GLY A 214 11.41 -14.77 -4.72
CA GLY A 214 12.64 -14.73 -3.94
C GLY A 214 13.81 -14.02 -4.64
N GLY A 215 15.05 -14.43 -4.34
CA GLY A 215 16.26 -13.72 -4.76
C GLY A 215 16.69 -12.58 -3.85
N ASP A 216 17.08 -11.44 -4.42
CA ASP A 216 17.30 -10.19 -3.68
C ASP A 216 15.96 -9.46 -3.55
N PRO A 217 15.45 -9.21 -2.33
CA PRO A 217 14.14 -8.61 -2.11
C PRO A 217 14.00 -7.23 -2.75
N LEU A 218 15.10 -6.52 -3.02
CA LEU A 218 15.04 -5.23 -3.70
C LEU A 218 14.44 -5.34 -5.11
N TYR A 219 14.52 -6.49 -5.79
CA TYR A 219 13.82 -6.68 -7.07
C TYR A 219 12.30 -6.49 -6.92
N ILE A 220 11.71 -7.00 -5.84
CA ILE A 220 10.28 -6.85 -5.53
C ILE A 220 9.95 -5.38 -5.31
N TRP A 221 10.72 -4.70 -4.45
CA TRP A 221 10.50 -3.28 -4.18
C TRP A 221 10.65 -2.42 -5.46
N CYS A 222 11.64 -2.72 -6.33
CA CYS A 222 11.76 -2.02 -7.61
C CYS A 222 10.52 -2.20 -8.49
N GLY A 223 9.87 -3.36 -8.46
CA GLY A 223 8.66 -3.63 -9.26
C GLY A 223 7.40 -2.87 -8.81
N GLN A 224 7.41 -2.26 -7.61
CA GLN A 224 6.32 -1.37 -7.17
C GLN A 224 6.68 0.12 -7.26
N ALA A 225 7.96 0.45 -7.47
CA ALA A 225 8.43 1.83 -7.41
C ALA A 225 7.81 2.68 -8.54
N PRO A 226 7.42 3.96 -8.27
CA PRO A 226 6.81 4.87 -9.25
C PRO A 226 7.84 5.39 -10.27
N MET A 227 8.39 4.50 -11.08
CA MET A 227 9.39 4.85 -12.09
C MET A 227 8.79 5.72 -13.21
N PRO A 228 9.58 6.63 -13.80
CA PRO A 228 9.18 7.33 -15.02
C PRO A 228 8.87 6.33 -16.15
N ILE A 229 7.85 6.65 -16.94
CA ILE A 229 7.36 5.78 -18.04
C ILE A 229 8.51 5.39 -18.97
N GLY A 230 8.59 4.10 -19.27
CA GLY A 230 9.58 3.54 -20.20
C GLY A 230 10.97 3.29 -19.61
N MET A 231 11.18 3.56 -18.31
CA MET A 231 12.38 3.12 -17.61
C MET A 231 12.20 1.73 -17.03
N PHE A 232 13.12 0.81 -17.37
CA PHE A 232 13.10 -0.52 -16.77
C PHE A 232 13.47 -0.46 -15.28
N GLU A 233 12.63 -1.02 -14.42
CA GLU A 233 12.69 -0.88 -12.96
C GLU A 233 13.98 -1.45 -12.36
N LEU A 234 14.58 -2.46 -12.99
CA LEU A 234 15.88 -3.00 -12.54
C LEU A 234 17.05 -2.01 -12.69
N LEU A 235 16.88 -0.90 -13.41
CA LEU A 235 17.83 0.22 -13.36
C LEU A 235 17.94 0.79 -11.95
N LEU A 236 16.81 0.91 -11.26
CA LEU A 236 16.75 1.41 -9.89
C LEU A 236 17.45 0.43 -8.93
N TYR A 237 17.32 -0.88 -9.14
CA TYR A 237 18.08 -1.88 -8.38
C TYR A 237 19.59 -1.62 -8.50
N GLY A 238 20.08 -1.48 -9.74
CA GLY A 238 21.51 -1.29 -9.98
C GLY A 238 22.05 0.03 -9.46
N PHE A 239 21.22 1.07 -9.47
CA PHE A 239 21.51 2.37 -8.86
C PHE A 239 21.59 2.28 -7.33
N ILE A 240 20.60 1.65 -6.68
CA ILE A 240 20.57 1.54 -5.21
C ILE A 240 21.70 0.63 -4.72
N LYS A 241 21.93 -0.52 -5.34
CA LYS A 241 22.93 -1.52 -4.89
C LYS A 241 24.35 -1.23 -5.35
N ASP A 242 24.54 -0.22 -6.20
CA ASP A 242 25.79 0.03 -6.93
C ASP A 242 26.29 -1.23 -7.68
N LYS A 243 25.35 -2.09 -8.11
CA LYS A 243 25.64 -3.40 -8.71
C LYS A 243 24.54 -3.81 -9.70
N SER A 244 24.94 -4.11 -10.94
CA SER A 244 24.01 -4.57 -11.97
C SER A 244 23.25 -5.83 -11.56
N ALA A 245 21.93 -5.83 -11.76
CA ALA A 245 21.13 -7.04 -11.77
C ALA A 245 21.66 -7.98 -12.86
N ARG A 246 21.90 -9.25 -12.53
CA ARG A 246 22.42 -10.25 -13.47
C ARG A 246 21.26 -11.08 -13.97
N LEU A 247 20.98 -11.01 -15.26
CA LEU A 247 19.80 -11.62 -15.85
C LEU A 247 20.16 -12.82 -16.72
N VAL A 248 19.31 -13.83 -16.72
CA VAL A 248 19.36 -15.00 -17.61
C VAL A 248 18.06 -15.11 -18.38
N LYS A 249 18.14 -15.66 -19.58
CA LYS A 249 16.96 -15.86 -20.42
C LYS A 249 16.13 -17.00 -19.84
N SER A 250 14.81 -16.82 -19.74
CA SER A 250 13.84 -17.87 -19.48
C SER A 250 14.00 -19.03 -20.48
N LEU A 251 13.64 -20.25 -20.06
CA LEU A 251 13.86 -21.46 -20.85
C LEU A 251 12.86 -21.61 -22.01
N THR A 252 11.63 -21.14 -21.82
CA THR A 252 10.49 -21.39 -22.71
C THR A 252 9.93 -20.14 -23.39
N ASN A 253 10.41 -18.95 -23.01
CA ASN A 253 9.97 -17.68 -23.59
C ASN A 253 11.16 -16.68 -23.68
N PRO A 254 11.00 -15.52 -24.34
CA PRO A 254 12.12 -14.60 -24.61
C PRO A 254 12.51 -13.69 -23.43
N ILE A 255 11.78 -13.74 -22.31
CA ILE A 255 11.98 -12.84 -21.16
C ILE A 255 13.30 -13.14 -20.45
N TYR A 256 13.87 -12.12 -19.82
CA TYR A 256 15.04 -12.23 -18.96
C TYR A 256 14.65 -11.95 -17.51
N VAL A 257 15.07 -12.83 -16.59
CA VAL A 257 14.82 -12.73 -15.14
C VAL A 257 16.14 -12.74 -14.37
N PRO A 258 16.21 -12.22 -13.13
CA PRO A 258 17.44 -12.31 -12.34
C PRO A 258 17.86 -13.77 -12.12
N GLU A 259 19.15 -14.03 -12.32
CA GLU A 259 19.73 -15.38 -12.23
C GLU A 259 19.66 -16.01 -10.85
N ASP A 260 19.46 -15.15 -9.84
CA ASP A 260 19.43 -15.49 -8.44
C ASP A 260 18.03 -15.41 -7.83
N VAL A 261 16.92 -15.40 -8.58
CA VAL A 261 15.60 -15.67 -7.99
C VAL A 261 15.48 -17.14 -7.56
N ASP A 262 14.70 -17.43 -6.52
CA ASP A 262 14.61 -18.77 -5.97
C ASP A 262 13.72 -19.70 -6.81
N ILE A 263 12.65 -19.16 -7.41
CA ILE A 263 11.72 -19.85 -8.31
C ILE A 263 11.42 -18.94 -9.52
N VAL A 264 11.32 -19.51 -10.71
CA VAL A 264 10.82 -18.85 -11.93
C VAL A 264 9.62 -19.63 -12.47
N ILE A 265 8.50 -18.95 -12.68
CA ILE A 265 7.33 -19.49 -13.38
C ILE A 265 7.27 -18.83 -14.75
N GLU A 266 7.33 -19.62 -15.81
CA GLU A 266 7.33 -19.15 -17.20
C GLU A 266 6.02 -19.53 -17.87
N GLY A 267 5.47 -18.65 -18.69
CA GLY A 267 4.23 -18.93 -19.40
C GLY A 267 3.89 -17.92 -20.49
N TRP A 268 2.64 -18.02 -20.94
CA TRP A 268 2.07 -17.21 -22.01
C TRP A 268 0.66 -16.78 -21.63
N VAL A 269 0.36 -15.50 -21.81
CA VAL A 269 -0.97 -14.93 -21.64
C VAL A 269 -1.62 -14.81 -23.01
N ASP A 270 -2.84 -15.32 -23.13
CA ASP A 270 -3.68 -15.14 -24.32
C ASP A 270 -4.60 -13.93 -24.10
N PRO A 271 -4.46 -12.82 -24.86
CA PRO A 271 -5.22 -11.59 -24.60
C PRO A 271 -6.74 -11.67 -24.83
N GLU A 272 -7.22 -12.80 -25.33
CA GLU A 272 -8.64 -13.11 -25.50
C GLU A 272 -9.21 -13.96 -24.35
N LYS A 273 -8.35 -14.47 -23.44
CA LYS A 273 -8.78 -15.29 -22.30
C LYS A 273 -8.73 -14.51 -21.00
N MET A 274 -9.88 -14.43 -20.35
CA MET A 274 -10.05 -13.81 -19.04
C MET A 274 -10.76 -14.80 -18.12
N GLU A 275 -10.41 -14.78 -16.83
CA GLU A 275 -11.11 -15.53 -15.78
C GLU A 275 -11.37 -14.61 -14.59
N ILE A 276 -12.40 -14.95 -13.80
CA ILE A 276 -12.76 -14.17 -12.62
C ILE A 276 -11.71 -14.37 -11.54
N GLU A 277 -11.07 -13.27 -11.14
CA GLU A 277 -10.19 -13.20 -9.98
C GLU A 277 -10.98 -12.83 -8.73
N GLY A 278 -10.48 -13.24 -7.57
CA GLY A 278 -10.94 -12.73 -6.28
C GLY A 278 -12.17 -13.44 -5.68
N PRO A 279 -12.69 -12.90 -4.56
CA PRO A 279 -12.24 -11.68 -3.91
C PRO A 279 -10.85 -11.86 -3.27
N PHE A 280 -10.21 -10.77 -2.90
CA PHE A 280 -8.89 -10.80 -2.27
C PHE A 280 -8.79 -9.72 -1.21
N GLY A 281 -8.37 -10.07 0.00
CA GLY A 281 -8.13 -9.09 1.05
C GLY A 281 -6.90 -8.22 0.75
N ASP A 282 -7.11 -6.93 0.51
CA ASP A 282 -6.12 -6.01 -0.04
C ASP A 282 -5.51 -5.06 1.01
N HIS A 283 -4.49 -4.30 0.61
CA HIS A 283 -3.77 -3.34 1.46
C HIS A 283 -4.65 -2.18 1.98
N THR A 284 -5.83 -1.96 1.38
CA THR A 284 -6.83 -1.02 1.91
C THR A 284 -7.47 -1.53 3.20
N GLY A 285 -7.29 -2.81 3.55
CA GLY A 285 -7.93 -3.48 4.67
C GLY A 285 -9.32 -4.05 4.33
N TYR A 286 -9.73 -4.00 3.07
CA TYR A 286 -11.01 -4.52 2.57
C TYR A 286 -10.79 -5.62 1.52
N TYR A 287 -11.82 -6.43 1.29
CA TYR A 287 -11.85 -7.36 0.18
C TYR A 287 -12.09 -6.63 -1.14
N THR A 288 -11.14 -6.75 -2.07
CA THR A 288 -11.36 -6.37 -3.47
C THR A 288 -12.34 -7.35 -4.11
N LEU A 289 -13.31 -6.80 -4.84
CA LEU A 289 -14.40 -7.56 -5.45
C LEU A 289 -13.92 -8.43 -6.62
N LYS A 290 -14.80 -9.32 -7.06
CA LYS A 290 -14.55 -10.24 -8.17
C LYS A 290 -14.57 -9.51 -9.51
N GLU A 291 -13.50 -9.65 -10.29
CA GLU A 291 -13.40 -9.03 -11.62
C GLU A 291 -12.67 -9.94 -12.63
N PRO A 292 -12.95 -9.82 -13.94
CA PRO A 292 -12.26 -10.61 -14.95
C PRO A 292 -10.84 -10.07 -15.20
N TYR A 293 -9.83 -10.95 -15.08
CA TYR A 293 -8.43 -10.65 -15.39
C TYR A 293 -7.82 -11.64 -16.40
N PRO A 294 -6.74 -11.26 -17.11
CA PRO A 294 -6.07 -12.18 -18.01
C PRO A 294 -5.49 -13.38 -17.30
N VAL A 295 -5.35 -14.48 -18.04
CA VAL A 295 -4.84 -15.74 -17.51
C VAL A 295 -3.56 -16.14 -18.21
N MET A 296 -2.57 -16.52 -17.43
CA MET A 296 -1.33 -17.10 -17.91
C MET A 296 -1.42 -18.63 -17.89
N ASP A 297 -1.21 -19.25 -19.05
CA ASP A 297 -0.94 -20.67 -19.17
C ASP A 297 0.55 -20.91 -18.83
N VAL A 298 0.83 -21.62 -17.73
CA VAL A 298 2.20 -21.93 -17.29
C VAL A 298 2.81 -23.02 -18.19
N SER A 299 3.98 -22.73 -18.77
CA SER A 299 4.73 -23.66 -19.64
C SER A 299 5.87 -24.37 -18.92
N CYS A 300 6.50 -23.72 -17.94
CA CYS A 300 7.65 -24.28 -17.22
C CYS A 300 7.77 -23.64 -15.84
N ILE A 301 8.23 -24.40 -14.86
CA ILE A 301 8.71 -23.85 -13.58
C ILE A 301 10.18 -24.27 -13.41
N THR A 302 11.03 -23.34 -13.01
CA THR A 302 12.42 -23.63 -12.63
C THR A 302 12.70 -23.15 -11.21
N CYS A 303 13.60 -23.82 -10.50
CA CYS A 303 14.03 -23.36 -9.19
C CYS A 303 15.50 -23.69 -8.89
N LYS A 304 16.00 -23.02 -7.85
CA LYS A 304 17.30 -23.35 -7.26
C LYS A 304 17.27 -24.70 -6.53
N GLU A 305 18.44 -25.19 -6.11
CA GLU A 305 18.54 -26.43 -5.32
C GLU A 305 17.80 -26.37 -3.98
N LYS A 306 17.98 -25.26 -3.24
CA LYS A 306 17.40 -25.01 -1.91
C LYS A 306 16.59 -23.71 -1.93
N PRO A 307 15.46 -23.69 -2.65
CA PRO A 307 14.66 -22.47 -2.81
C PRO A 307 13.96 -22.11 -1.50
N VAL A 308 13.67 -20.83 -1.34
CA VAL A 308 12.80 -20.30 -0.29
C VAL A 308 11.62 -19.61 -0.95
N TYR A 309 10.41 -19.94 -0.54
CA TYR A 309 9.21 -19.26 -1.02
C TYR A 309 9.03 -17.95 -0.25
N GLN A 310 9.21 -16.81 -0.91
CA GLN A 310 8.95 -15.51 -0.30
C GLN A 310 7.47 -15.13 -0.49
N ALA A 311 6.83 -14.72 0.58
CA ALA A 311 5.44 -14.27 0.59
C ALA A 311 5.25 -13.08 1.53
N THR A 312 4.09 -12.44 1.43
CA THR A 312 3.63 -11.40 2.36
C THR A 312 2.13 -11.51 2.60
N VAL A 313 1.64 -10.71 3.54
CA VAL A 313 0.23 -10.49 3.85
C VAL A 313 -0.08 -9.00 3.74
N VAL A 314 -1.19 -8.67 3.10
CA VAL A 314 -1.79 -7.32 3.03
C VAL A 314 -3.19 -7.35 3.65
N GLY A 315 -3.69 -6.21 4.14
CA GLY A 315 -4.89 -6.10 4.97
C GLY A 315 -4.88 -4.80 5.77
N LYS A 316 -5.55 -4.76 6.93
CA LYS A 316 -5.56 -3.55 7.76
C LYS A 316 -4.14 -3.18 8.24
N PRO A 317 -3.77 -1.89 8.22
CA PRO A 317 -2.42 -1.44 8.58
C PRO A 317 -2.09 -1.63 10.07
N PRO A 318 -0.80 -1.56 10.47
CA PRO A 318 0.40 -1.50 9.63
C PRO A 318 0.77 -2.91 9.12
N LEU A 319 1.44 -2.99 7.96
CA LEU A 319 1.99 -4.23 7.39
C LEU A 319 3.37 -3.97 6.77
N GLU A 320 3.94 -4.97 6.08
CA GLU A 320 5.27 -4.90 5.45
C GLU A 320 5.38 -3.72 4.45
N ASP A 321 4.26 -3.38 3.82
CA ASP A 321 4.10 -2.24 2.93
C ASP A 321 4.35 -0.88 3.60
N LYS A 322 4.19 -0.74 4.92
CA LYS A 322 4.54 0.49 5.68
C LYS A 322 5.98 0.91 5.41
N TYR A 323 6.90 -0.04 5.53
CA TYR A 323 8.33 0.23 5.41
C TYR A 323 8.79 0.31 3.96
N MET A 324 8.13 -0.43 3.06
CA MET A 324 8.33 -0.32 1.62
C MET A 324 7.86 1.05 1.10
N GLY A 325 6.69 1.51 1.57
CA GLY A 325 6.09 2.80 1.29
C GLY A 325 6.93 3.95 1.83
N TRP A 326 7.47 3.84 3.05
CA TRP A 326 8.45 4.81 3.57
C TRP A 326 9.67 4.95 2.66
N ALA A 327 10.25 3.85 2.18
CA ALA A 327 11.38 3.93 1.25
C ALA A 327 11.00 4.61 -0.07
N THR A 328 9.82 4.32 -0.62
CA THR A 328 9.27 5.00 -1.80
C THR A 328 9.09 6.50 -1.53
N GLU A 329 8.50 6.86 -0.40
CA GLU A 329 8.28 8.24 0.01
C GLU A 329 9.57 9.07 -0.02
N ARG A 330 10.60 8.57 0.66
CA ARG A 330 11.89 9.25 0.77
C ARG A 330 12.60 9.33 -0.58
N ILE A 331 12.67 8.24 -1.33
CA ILE A 331 13.44 8.15 -2.58
C ILE A 331 12.87 9.06 -3.67
N PHE A 332 11.55 9.20 -3.74
CA PHE A 332 10.87 9.94 -4.81
C PHE A 332 10.55 11.40 -4.42
N LEU A 333 10.77 11.81 -3.17
CA LEU A 333 10.62 13.20 -2.74
C LEU A 333 11.31 14.22 -3.69
N PRO A 334 12.58 14.06 -4.11
CA PRO A 334 13.22 15.00 -5.03
C PRO A 334 12.50 15.12 -6.38
N LEU A 335 11.95 14.03 -6.89
CA LEU A 335 11.20 14.03 -8.14
C LEU A 335 9.87 14.76 -8.00
N LEU A 336 9.18 14.58 -6.87
CA LEU A 336 7.93 15.31 -6.58
C LEU A 336 8.17 16.83 -6.52
N LYS A 337 9.32 17.27 -5.95
CA LYS A 337 9.71 18.68 -5.91
C LYS A 337 9.86 19.32 -7.30
N THR A 338 10.03 18.56 -8.37
CA THR A 338 10.02 19.14 -9.74
C THR A 338 8.65 19.68 -10.14
N THR A 339 7.57 19.14 -9.56
CA THR A 339 6.18 19.54 -9.80
C THR A 339 5.62 20.42 -8.69
N ALA A 340 6.20 20.35 -7.48
CA ALA A 340 5.87 21.16 -6.32
C ALA A 340 7.16 21.73 -5.69
N PRO A 341 7.77 22.78 -6.28
CA PRO A 341 9.13 23.24 -5.96
C PRO A 341 9.32 23.71 -4.52
N ASP A 342 8.28 24.26 -3.90
CA ASP A 342 8.32 24.74 -2.53
C ASP A 342 7.92 23.67 -1.49
N LEU A 343 7.84 22.40 -1.91
CA LEU A 343 7.60 21.27 -1.01
C LEU A 343 8.84 21.05 -0.15
N ILE A 344 8.66 21.12 1.16
CA ILE A 344 9.72 20.83 2.14
C ILE A 344 9.77 19.33 2.36
N ASP A 345 8.63 18.75 2.73
CA ASP A 345 8.46 17.32 3.02
C ASP A 345 7.01 16.87 2.81
N TYR A 346 6.77 15.56 2.71
CA TYR A 346 5.44 14.96 2.78
C TYR A 346 5.47 13.64 3.55
N ASN A 347 4.36 13.26 4.18
CA ASN A 347 4.20 11.98 4.85
C ASN A 347 2.94 11.28 4.37
N MET A 348 3.04 9.96 4.21
CA MET A 348 1.97 9.04 3.85
C MET A 348 1.73 8.07 5.02
N PRO A 349 0.90 8.44 6.02
CA PRO A 349 0.61 7.57 7.16
C PRO A 349 0.07 6.22 6.70
N GLU A 350 0.52 5.13 7.31
CA GLU A 350 0.10 3.79 6.88
C GLU A 350 -1.38 3.51 7.21
N ASN A 351 -1.87 4.04 8.34
CA ASN A 351 -3.30 4.04 8.65
C ASN A 351 -4.08 5.08 7.84
N GLY A 352 -3.38 5.90 7.06
CA GLY A 352 -3.92 6.72 5.98
C GLY A 352 -4.00 5.98 4.64
N VAL A 353 -3.68 4.67 4.58
CA VAL A 353 -3.56 3.85 3.35
C VAL A 353 -2.72 4.56 2.28
N PHE A 354 -1.64 5.19 2.72
CA PHE A 354 -0.67 5.92 1.91
C PHE A 354 -1.26 7.07 1.06
N HIS A 355 -1.90 6.74 -0.07
CA HIS A 355 -2.47 7.72 -0.99
C HIS A 355 -3.87 8.17 -0.55
N ASN A 356 -4.60 7.45 0.31
CA ASN A 356 -5.89 7.97 0.79
C ASN A 356 -5.71 9.22 1.66
N LEU A 357 -4.60 9.35 2.40
CA LEU A 357 -4.26 10.52 3.20
C LEU A 357 -2.79 10.90 3.07
N ILE A 358 -2.52 12.13 2.63
CA ILE A 358 -1.18 12.71 2.62
C ILE A 358 -1.13 13.96 3.50
N LEU A 359 -0.03 14.09 4.25
CA LEU A 359 0.36 15.32 4.92
C LEU A 359 1.52 15.95 4.14
N ALA A 360 1.48 17.24 3.84
CA ALA A 360 2.52 17.93 3.09
C ALA A 360 2.95 19.22 3.79
N LYS A 361 4.26 19.39 4.02
CA LYS A 361 4.86 20.59 4.59
C LYS A 361 5.47 21.42 3.47
N MET A 362 5.13 22.70 3.39
CA MET A 362 5.53 23.57 2.28
C MET A 362 6.01 24.96 2.73
N ASN A 363 6.88 25.55 1.93
CA ASN A 363 7.26 26.96 2.05
C ASN A 363 6.18 27.83 1.38
N VAL A 364 5.46 28.61 2.17
CA VAL A 364 4.27 29.34 1.72
C VAL A 364 4.68 30.73 1.26
N LEU A 365 4.72 30.95 -0.05
CA LEU A 365 5.23 32.18 -0.63
C LEU A 365 4.14 33.23 -0.95
N TYR A 366 2.89 32.80 -1.16
CA TYR A 366 1.80 33.69 -1.58
C TYR A 366 0.40 33.13 -1.25
N PRO A 367 -0.65 33.97 -1.20
CA PRO A 367 -2.02 33.51 -0.98
C PRO A 367 -2.45 32.49 -2.04
N GLY A 368 -3.07 31.38 -1.59
CA GLY A 368 -3.52 30.30 -2.47
C GLY A 368 -2.44 29.29 -2.88
N HIS A 369 -1.22 29.40 -2.35
CA HIS A 369 -0.13 28.48 -2.71
C HIS A 369 -0.46 27.00 -2.40
N ALA A 370 -1.11 26.72 -1.27
CA ALA A 370 -1.57 25.36 -0.93
C ALA A 370 -2.54 24.79 -1.99
N LYS A 371 -3.40 25.62 -2.60
CA LYS A 371 -4.31 25.18 -3.67
C LYS A 371 -3.56 24.81 -4.94
N GLN A 372 -2.47 25.49 -5.26
CA GLN A 372 -1.61 25.09 -6.37
C GLN A 372 -1.01 23.70 -6.12
N PHE A 373 -0.57 23.43 -4.89
CA PHE A 373 -0.05 22.11 -4.50
C PHE A 373 -1.13 21.02 -4.59
N MET A 374 -2.36 21.31 -4.16
CA MET A 374 -3.50 20.40 -4.32
C MET A 374 -3.66 19.96 -5.78
N HIS A 375 -3.67 20.90 -6.73
CA HIS A 375 -3.76 20.58 -8.15
C HIS A 375 -2.53 19.85 -8.71
N ALA A 376 -1.32 20.16 -8.22
CA ALA A 376 -0.11 19.46 -8.61
C ALA A 376 -0.15 17.97 -8.17
N PHE A 377 -0.56 17.72 -6.92
CA PHE A 377 -0.66 16.36 -6.38
C PHE A 377 -1.70 15.56 -7.17
N TRP A 378 -2.88 16.13 -7.41
CA TRP A 378 -3.93 15.46 -8.18
C TRP A 378 -3.65 15.34 -9.69
N GLY A 379 -2.65 16.04 -10.21
CA GLY A 379 -2.37 16.13 -11.65
C GLY A 379 -1.31 15.18 -12.18
N VAL A 380 -0.51 14.52 -11.33
CA VAL A 380 0.72 13.85 -11.77
C VAL A 380 0.84 12.41 -11.28
N GLY A 381 1.06 11.49 -12.22
CA GLY A 381 1.46 10.10 -11.94
C GLY A 381 0.57 9.39 -10.92
N GLN A 382 1.17 8.58 -10.04
CA GLN A 382 0.45 7.90 -8.97
C GLN A 382 -0.05 8.84 -7.86
N MET A 383 0.51 10.06 -7.76
CA MET A 383 0.02 11.08 -6.82
C MET A 383 -1.41 11.52 -7.17
N SER A 384 -1.83 11.33 -8.43
CA SER A 384 -3.22 11.59 -8.85
C SER A 384 -4.25 10.78 -8.05
N PHE A 385 -3.90 9.63 -7.47
CA PHE A 385 -4.79 8.82 -6.63
C PHE A 385 -5.09 9.43 -5.27
N VAL A 386 -4.39 10.51 -4.89
CA VAL A 386 -4.56 11.10 -3.56
C VAL A 386 -6.01 11.52 -3.33
N LYS A 387 -6.63 10.97 -2.28
CA LYS A 387 -8.02 11.30 -1.92
C LYS A 387 -8.07 12.52 -1.01
N HIS A 388 -7.25 12.51 0.05
CA HIS A 388 -7.23 13.57 1.04
C HIS A 388 -5.80 14.07 1.25
N ALA A 389 -5.61 15.39 1.18
CA ALA A 389 -4.30 16.01 1.37
C ALA A 389 -4.39 17.22 2.30
N PHE A 390 -3.57 17.22 3.35
CA PHE A 390 -3.45 18.32 4.30
C PHE A 390 -2.12 19.04 4.08
N PHE A 391 -2.18 20.36 3.93
CA PHE A 391 -1.01 21.19 3.66
C PHE A 391 -0.71 22.09 4.85
N VAL A 392 0.51 22.00 5.38
CA VAL A 392 0.98 22.80 6.53
C VAL A 392 2.16 23.68 6.13
N GLY A 393 2.31 24.81 6.84
CA GLY A 393 3.43 25.73 6.67
C GLY A 393 4.75 25.17 7.21
N GLU A 394 5.85 25.85 6.89
CA GLU A 394 7.21 25.50 7.32
C GLU A 394 7.39 25.49 8.85
N ASP A 395 6.57 26.24 9.57
CA ASP A 395 6.56 26.38 11.04
C ASP A 395 5.80 25.26 11.77
N ALA A 396 5.16 24.35 11.04
CA ALA A 396 4.46 23.22 11.61
C ALA A 396 5.43 22.22 12.28
N PRO A 397 4.98 21.43 13.28
CA PRO A 397 5.70 20.27 13.77
C PRO A 397 6.08 19.30 12.65
N ASP A 398 7.00 18.37 12.91
CA ASP A 398 7.37 17.36 11.92
C ASP A 398 6.20 16.42 11.62
N LEU A 399 6.15 15.94 10.37
CA LEU A 399 4.95 15.26 9.85
C LEU A 399 4.75 13.86 10.44
N ASP A 400 5.78 13.27 11.04
CA ASP A 400 5.74 12.01 11.79
C ASP A 400 5.43 12.22 13.28
N GLU A 401 5.45 13.45 13.79
CA GLU A 401 4.93 13.81 15.12
C GLU A 401 3.41 14.00 15.08
N TYR A 402 2.68 12.91 14.80
CA TYR A 402 1.24 12.92 14.52
C TYR A 402 0.40 13.68 15.55
N ASP A 403 0.70 13.55 16.84
CA ASP A 403 -0.06 14.22 17.90
C ASP A 403 0.04 15.75 17.80
N ALA A 404 1.26 16.26 17.60
CA ALA A 404 1.56 17.69 17.53
C ALA A 404 1.09 18.31 16.21
N VAL A 405 1.32 17.63 15.07
CA VAL A 405 0.90 18.15 13.75
C VAL A 405 -0.63 18.15 13.62
N VAL A 406 -1.33 17.18 14.19
CA VAL A 406 -2.81 17.19 14.22
C VAL A 406 -3.33 18.36 15.05
N ASP A 407 -2.76 18.65 16.22
CA ASP A 407 -3.12 19.83 17.01
C ASP A 407 -2.85 21.13 16.23
N TYR A 408 -1.73 21.21 15.53
CA TYR A 408 -1.39 22.33 14.65
C TYR A 408 -2.46 22.55 13.57
N MET A 409 -2.88 21.49 12.89
CA MET A 409 -3.89 21.52 11.82
C MET A 409 -5.28 21.88 12.34
N LEU A 410 -5.75 21.25 13.43
CA LEU A 410 -7.09 21.50 13.99
C LEU A 410 -7.26 22.94 14.51
N ASN A 411 -6.17 23.63 14.85
CA ASN A 411 -6.20 25.05 15.18
C ASN A 411 -6.32 25.98 13.96
N ARG A 412 -6.30 25.44 12.74
CA ARG A 412 -6.30 26.19 11.46
C ARG A 412 -7.42 25.77 10.50
N ILE A 413 -8.06 24.63 10.74
CA ILE A 413 -9.18 24.14 9.93
C ILE A 413 -10.44 24.97 10.16
N SER A 414 -10.97 25.50 9.07
CA SER A 414 -12.26 26.19 8.92
C SER A 414 -12.90 25.83 7.58
N ALA A 415 -14.17 26.15 7.35
CA ALA A 415 -14.81 25.89 6.05
C ALA A 415 -14.05 26.48 4.85
N LYS A 416 -13.37 27.62 5.04
CA LYS A 416 -12.57 28.30 4.00
C LYS A 416 -11.27 27.59 3.66
N SER A 417 -10.76 26.74 4.56
CA SER A 417 -9.55 25.95 4.34
C SER A 417 -9.78 24.72 3.45
N LEU A 418 -11.03 24.30 3.23
CA LEU A 418 -11.35 23.11 2.46
C LEU A 418 -11.47 23.44 0.97
N LEU A 419 -10.87 22.59 0.14
CA LEU A 419 -11.11 22.51 -1.30
C LEU A 419 -11.64 21.11 -1.62
N ILE A 420 -12.92 21.04 -1.99
CA ILE A 420 -13.51 19.81 -2.53
C ILE A 420 -13.42 19.86 -4.05
N SER A 421 -12.89 18.80 -4.65
CA SER A 421 -12.74 18.65 -6.09
C SER A 421 -13.04 17.21 -6.50
N GLU A 422 -12.73 16.86 -7.74
CA GLU A 422 -12.89 15.51 -8.28
C GLU A 422 -11.71 15.14 -9.16
N GLY A 423 -11.47 13.84 -9.33
CA GLY A 423 -10.42 13.36 -10.23
C GLY A 423 -10.27 11.85 -10.17
N VAL A 424 -9.14 11.35 -10.66
CA VAL A 424 -8.86 9.90 -10.69
C VAL A 424 -8.75 9.34 -9.27
N CYS A 425 -9.39 8.20 -9.02
CA CYS A 425 -9.25 7.42 -7.79
C CYS A 425 -8.52 6.12 -8.08
N ASP A 426 -7.95 5.50 -7.04
CA ASP A 426 -7.44 4.14 -7.14
C ASP A 426 -8.56 3.18 -7.56
N ALA A 427 -8.20 2.11 -8.30
CA ALA A 427 -9.15 1.08 -8.71
C ALA A 427 -9.83 0.38 -7.53
N LEU A 428 -9.16 0.37 -6.38
CA LEU A 428 -9.60 -0.24 -5.14
C LEU A 428 -10.40 0.70 -4.24
N ASP A 429 -10.62 1.96 -4.65
CA ASP A 429 -11.45 2.90 -3.89
C ASP A 429 -12.92 2.47 -3.93
N HIS A 430 -13.36 1.83 -2.86
CA HIS A 430 -14.75 1.43 -2.69
C HIS A 430 -15.65 2.60 -2.30
N ALA A 431 -15.18 3.63 -1.62
CA ALA A 431 -16.07 4.70 -1.19
C ALA A 431 -16.58 5.56 -2.34
N SER A 432 -15.82 5.68 -3.43
CA SER A 432 -16.30 6.39 -4.62
C SER A 432 -17.58 5.74 -5.16
N PRO A 433 -18.62 6.52 -5.53
CA PRO A 433 -19.79 5.96 -6.22
C PRO A 433 -19.44 5.45 -7.63
N ASN A 434 -18.29 5.84 -8.20
CA ASN A 434 -17.87 5.45 -9.53
C ASN A 434 -16.56 4.66 -9.51
N ALA A 435 -16.34 3.82 -10.53
CA ALA A 435 -15.04 3.18 -10.71
C ALA A 435 -14.00 4.22 -11.18
N LEU A 436 -12.82 4.23 -10.56
CA LEU A 436 -11.62 4.98 -10.99
C LEU A 436 -11.70 6.51 -10.97
N PHE A 437 -12.80 7.11 -10.52
CA PHE A 437 -12.90 8.56 -10.31
C PHE A 437 -13.84 8.88 -9.16
N GLY A 438 -13.62 9.99 -8.46
CA GLY A 438 -14.42 10.36 -7.29
C GLY A 438 -13.99 11.69 -6.69
N GLY A 439 -14.58 12.02 -5.54
CA GLY A 439 -14.33 13.24 -4.80
C GLY A 439 -12.97 13.28 -4.11
N LYS A 440 -12.34 14.46 -4.12
CA LYS A 440 -11.04 14.74 -3.51
C LYS A 440 -11.15 15.88 -2.51
N LEU A 441 -10.38 15.82 -1.43
CA LEU A 441 -10.33 16.83 -0.38
C LEU A 441 -8.90 17.37 -0.22
N GLY A 442 -8.73 18.68 -0.43
CA GLY A 442 -7.56 19.42 -0.01
C GLY A 442 -7.88 20.26 1.23
N VAL A 443 -6.99 20.28 2.21
CA VAL A 443 -7.15 21.07 3.44
C VAL A 443 -5.94 21.98 3.61
N ASP A 444 -6.17 23.29 3.49
CA ASP A 444 -5.17 24.34 3.69
C ASP A 444 -5.02 24.67 5.18
N CYS A 445 -4.03 24.07 5.82
CA CYS A 445 -3.61 24.36 7.19
C CYS A 445 -2.40 25.29 7.23
N THR A 446 -2.14 26.08 6.18
CA THR A 446 -0.99 26.99 6.12
C THR A 446 -1.30 28.38 6.64
N SER A 447 -2.59 28.71 6.80
CA SER A 447 -3.04 29.98 7.36
C SER A 447 -2.76 30.09 8.87
N GLY A 448 -2.88 31.29 9.42
CA GLY A 448 -2.81 31.51 10.86
C GLY A 448 -3.92 30.77 11.64
N VAL A 449 -3.76 30.69 12.96
CA VAL A 449 -4.80 30.14 13.85
C VAL A 449 -6.12 30.85 13.58
N ILE A 450 -7.18 30.07 13.40
CA ILE A 450 -8.50 30.62 13.06
C ILE A 450 -9.06 31.47 14.20
N ASP A 451 -9.55 32.65 13.84
CA ASP A 451 -10.25 33.55 14.75
C ASP A 451 -11.73 33.14 14.87
N ALA A 452 -11.94 31.99 15.52
CA ALA A 452 -13.27 31.50 15.86
C ALA A 452 -13.38 31.38 17.40
N PRO A 453 -14.52 31.76 18.01
CA PRO A 453 -14.74 31.55 19.42
C PRO A 453 -14.61 30.06 19.74
N SER A 454 -13.89 29.75 20.83
CA SER A 454 -13.83 28.37 21.32
C SER A 454 -15.25 27.87 21.61
N LYS A 455 -15.56 26.64 21.20
CA LYS A 455 -16.90 26.04 21.37
C LYS A 455 -17.23 25.86 22.85
N ILE A 456 -18.53 25.77 23.16
CA ILE A 456 -18.98 25.42 24.51
C ILE A 456 -18.82 23.91 24.66
N LEU A 457 -17.79 23.46 25.37
CA LEU A 457 -17.55 22.04 25.58
C LEU A 457 -18.54 21.43 26.57
N LEU A 458 -19.11 20.30 26.19
CA LEU A 458 -19.86 19.41 27.07
C LEU A 458 -19.02 18.13 27.30
N SER A 459 -19.27 17.41 28.39
CA SER A 459 -18.72 16.06 28.52
C SER A 459 -19.31 15.15 27.45
N ASP A 460 -18.61 14.05 27.13
CA ASP A 460 -19.07 13.09 26.13
C ASP A 460 -20.48 12.56 26.47
N GLU A 461 -20.77 12.28 27.74
CA GLU A 461 -22.07 11.79 28.20
C GLU A 461 -23.17 12.86 28.05
N ALA A 462 -22.86 14.11 28.39
CA ALA A 462 -23.81 15.22 28.30
C ALA A 462 -24.13 15.55 26.83
N LEU A 463 -23.12 15.51 25.96
CA LEU A 463 -23.30 15.72 24.53
C LEU A 463 -24.06 14.55 23.90
N LEU A 464 -23.71 13.30 24.24
CA LEU A 464 -24.40 12.09 23.79
C LEU A 464 -25.89 12.16 24.14
N SER A 465 -26.25 12.53 25.37
CA SER A 465 -27.65 12.65 25.79
C SER A 465 -28.44 13.62 24.91
N ARG A 466 -27.85 14.76 24.54
CA ARG A 466 -28.47 15.74 23.63
C ARG A 466 -28.55 15.22 22.20
N VAL A 467 -27.47 14.63 21.70
CA VAL A 467 -27.39 14.04 20.36
C VAL A 467 -28.41 12.93 20.19
N SER A 468 -28.49 11.97 21.13
CA SER A 468 -29.43 10.85 21.09
C SER A 468 -30.89 11.28 21.25
N THR A 469 -31.17 12.46 21.80
CA THR A 469 -32.53 13.03 21.82
C THR A 469 -32.98 13.45 20.41
N LEU A 470 -32.06 13.94 19.59
CA LEU A 470 -32.33 14.37 18.21
C LEU A 470 -32.18 13.22 17.21
N VAL A 471 -31.24 12.30 17.47
CA VAL A 471 -30.87 11.17 16.61
C VAL A 471 -30.71 9.91 17.47
N PRO A 472 -31.81 9.20 17.80
CA PRO A 472 -31.80 8.02 18.69
C PRO A 472 -30.94 6.84 18.23
N GLU A 473 -30.51 6.85 16.97
CA GLU A 473 -29.66 5.83 16.37
C GLU A 473 -28.19 5.98 16.74
N ILE A 474 -27.79 7.14 17.29
CA ILE A 474 -26.46 7.34 17.84
C ILE A 474 -26.33 6.59 19.16
N LYS A 475 -25.42 5.60 19.20
CA LYS A 475 -25.21 4.69 20.34
C LYS A 475 -24.04 5.08 21.22
N ALA A 476 -23.04 5.73 20.64
CA ALA A 476 -21.87 6.18 21.37
C ALA A 476 -21.27 7.44 20.73
N LEU A 477 -20.53 8.20 21.53
CA LEU A 477 -19.92 9.46 21.14
C LEU A 477 -18.56 9.58 21.83
N LYS A 478 -17.55 10.04 21.08
CA LYS A 478 -16.23 10.42 21.62
C LYS A 478 -15.79 11.77 21.08
N GLN A 479 -15.33 12.65 21.96
CA GLN A 479 -14.64 13.87 21.54
C GLN A 479 -13.12 13.70 21.61
N TYR A 480 -12.45 14.15 20.56
CA TYR A 480 -10.99 14.19 20.47
C TYR A 480 -10.49 15.62 20.32
N LYS A 481 -9.28 15.87 20.84
CA LYS A 481 -8.56 17.13 20.69
C LYS A 481 -9.38 18.36 21.12
N THR A 482 -10.09 18.25 22.25
CA THR A 482 -10.99 19.28 22.81
C THR A 482 -10.30 20.59 23.16
N GLN A 483 -8.97 20.57 23.31
CA GLN A 483 -8.12 21.74 23.51
C GLN A 483 -7.94 22.61 22.27
N THR A 484 -8.27 22.11 21.08
CA THR A 484 -8.04 22.80 19.80
C THR A 484 -9.23 23.68 19.40
N LYS A 485 -9.04 24.56 18.41
CA LYS A 485 -10.13 25.38 17.85
C LYS A 485 -11.15 24.59 17.04
N THR A 486 -10.81 23.37 16.62
CA THR A 486 -11.68 22.49 15.82
C THR A 486 -11.65 21.08 16.41
N PRO A 487 -12.31 20.87 17.57
CA PRO A 487 -12.39 19.55 18.16
C PRO A 487 -13.21 18.61 17.26
N ILE A 488 -12.83 17.33 17.29
CA ILE A 488 -13.47 16.28 16.50
C ILE A 488 -14.47 15.56 17.39
N THR A 489 -15.72 15.45 16.96
CA THR A 489 -16.74 14.62 17.59
C THR A 489 -17.02 13.42 16.70
N VAL A 490 -16.75 12.22 17.19
CA VAL A 490 -17.03 10.96 16.50
C VAL A 490 -18.32 10.37 17.06
N LEU A 491 -19.28 10.07 16.18
CA LEU A 491 -20.53 9.41 16.53
C LEU A 491 -20.56 7.99 15.96
N ALA A 492 -20.87 7.01 16.81
CA ALA A 492 -21.21 5.66 16.39
C ALA A 492 -22.72 5.55 16.17
N MET A 493 -23.13 5.26 14.94
CA MET A 493 -24.53 5.16 14.54
C MET A 493 -24.91 3.73 14.15
N GLU A 494 -26.09 3.28 14.59
CA GLU A 494 -26.79 2.18 13.92
C GLU A 494 -27.52 2.74 12.70
N LYS A 495 -26.94 2.59 11.50
CA LYS A 495 -27.39 3.28 10.29
C LYS A 495 -28.85 2.95 9.92
N SER A 496 -29.73 3.94 10.08
CA SER A 496 -31.14 3.93 9.64
C SER A 496 -31.46 5.01 8.59
N ARG A 497 -30.57 5.99 8.46
CA ARG A 497 -30.68 7.17 7.61
C ARG A 497 -29.30 7.60 7.10
N VAL A 498 -29.27 8.43 6.06
CA VAL A 498 -28.03 8.94 5.48
C VAL A 498 -27.35 9.95 6.41
N GLY A 499 -26.02 10.05 6.38
CA GLY A 499 -25.28 10.94 7.29
C GLY A 499 -25.65 12.42 7.13
N LYS A 500 -26.10 12.84 5.95
CA LYS A 500 -26.60 14.21 5.73
C LYS A 500 -27.80 14.53 6.61
N GLU A 501 -28.74 13.60 6.79
CA GLU A 501 -29.91 13.82 7.66
C GLU A 501 -29.51 13.91 9.14
N VAL A 502 -28.51 13.13 9.56
CA VAL A 502 -27.93 13.23 10.90
C VAL A 502 -27.28 14.60 11.11
N TYR A 503 -26.46 15.04 10.14
CA TYR A 503 -25.82 16.34 10.17
C TYR A 503 -26.84 17.49 10.29
N GLU A 504 -27.90 17.45 9.48
CA GLU A 504 -29.00 18.42 9.52
C GLU A 504 -29.74 18.41 10.87
N ALA A 505 -30.04 17.23 11.42
CA ALA A 505 -30.71 17.09 12.70
C ALA A 505 -29.89 17.63 13.88
N LEU A 506 -28.56 17.66 13.77
CA LEU A 506 -27.65 18.13 14.82
C LEU A 506 -27.27 19.61 14.72
N LYS A 507 -27.77 20.35 13.72
CA LYS A 507 -27.59 21.82 13.62
C LYS A 507 -27.98 22.60 14.87
N PRO A 508 -29.05 22.24 15.63
CA PRO A 508 -29.37 22.90 16.90
C PRO A 508 -28.24 22.81 17.95
N LEU A 509 -27.29 21.88 17.80
CA LEU A 509 -26.13 21.69 18.68
C LEU A 509 -24.82 22.27 18.10
N LYS A 510 -24.88 23.08 17.03
CA LYS A 510 -23.68 23.63 16.36
C LYS A 510 -22.79 24.53 17.23
N GLU A 511 -23.29 24.99 18.38
CA GLU A 511 -22.48 25.71 19.37
C GLU A 511 -21.51 24.78 20.16
N HIS A 512 -21.82 23.48 20.19
CA HIS A 512 -21.03 22.43 20.83
C HIS A 512 -20.23 21.60 19.81
N LEU A 513 -20.72 21.51 18.58
CA LEU A 513 -20.10 20.71 17.51
C LEU A 513 -19.32 21.59 16.53
N LYS A 514 -18.20 21.08 16.02
CA LYS A 514 -17.45 21.75 14.94
C LYS A 514 -17.07 20.82 13.80
N LEU A 515 -16.27 19.80 14.06
CA LEU A 515 -15.98 18.75 13.10
C LEU A 515 -16.65 17.47 13.58
N LEU A 516 -17.73 17.09 12.90
CA LEU A 516 -18.53 15.91 13.18
C LEU A 516 -18.13 14.78 12.23
N VAL A 517 -17.83 13.61 12.76
CA VAL A 517 -17.55 12.38 12.01
C VAL A 517 -18.55 11.31 12.43
N ILE A 518 -19.21 10.68 11.47
CA ILE A 518 -20.21 9.64 11.72
C ILE A 518 -19.67 8.31 11.19
N VAL A 519 -19.64 7.28 12.03
CA VAL A 519 -19.17 5.92 11.70
C VAL A 519 -20.20 4.88 12.13
N ASP A 520 -20.15 3.67 11.56
CA ASP A 520 -21.04 2.58 11.97
C ASP A 520 -20.68 2.06 13.35
N ALA A 521 -21.68 1.88 14.22
CA ALA A 521 -21.50 1.38 15.57
C ALA A 521 -21.05 -0.09 15.63
N SER A 522 -21.43 -0.90 14.63
CA SER A 522 -21.18 -2.35 14.63
C SER A 522 -19.73 -2.74 14.30
N SER A 523 -18.98 -1.87 13.62
CA SER A 523 -17.68 -2.20 13.02
C SER A 523 -16.55 -1.26 13.44
N ASN A 524 -16.80 -0.35 14.40
CA ASN A 524 -15.83 0.65 14.83
C ASN A 524 -15.81 0.82 16.35
N ASP A 525 -14.61 0.82 16.93
CA ASP A 525 -14.40 1.28 18.30
C ASP A 525 -14.10 2.78 18.30
N ILE A 526 -15.01 3.57 18.87
CA ILE A 526 -14.88 5.03 18.93
C ILE A 526 -13.78 5.50 19.89
N GLU A 527 -13.18 4.61 20.68
CA GLU A 527 -12.01 4.91 21.51
C GLU A 527 -10.69 4.71 20.75
N ASN A 528 -10.71 3.99 19.62
CA ASN A 528 -9.52 3.63 18.86
C ASN A 528 -9.23 4.62 17.73
N ALA A 529 -8.59 5.74 18.07
CA ALA A 529 -8.24 6.79 17.10
C ALA A 529 -7.41 6.28 15.90
N TYR A 530 -6.52 5.30 16.11
CA TYR A 530 -5.68 4.75 15.04
C TYR A 530 -6.52 4.11 13.93
N MET A 531 -7.48 3.24 14.30
CA MET A 531 -8.36 2.57 13.35
C MET A 531 -9.48 3.47 12.83
N LEU A 532 -9.89 4.50 13.59
CA LEU A 532 -10.84 5.50 13.10
C LEU A 532 -10.26 6.31 11.94
N ILE A 533 -8.98 6.70 11.98
CA ILE A 533 -8.33 7.36 10.84
C ILE A 533 -8.42 6.47 9.60
N TRP A 534 -8.04 5.20 9.73
CA TRP A 534 -8.15 4.21 8.65
C TRP A 534 -9.58 4.09 8.13
N ARG A 535 -10.58 3.98 9.01
CA ARG A 535 -11.98 3.88 8.62
C ARG A 535 -12.42 5.11 7.83
N VAL A 536 -12.16 6.31 8.35
CA VAL A 536 -12.65 7.56 7.77
C VAL A 536 -12.06 7.81 6.39
N VAL A 537 -10.75 7.71 6.22
CA VAL A 537 -10.11 8.03 4.93
C VAL A 537 -10.46 7.02 3.83
N ASN A 538 -10.81 5.79 4.21
CA ASN A 538 -11.26 4.78 3.26
C ASN A 538 -12.72 4.95 2.87
N ASN A 539 -13.59 5.34 3.81
CA ASN A 539 -15.04 5.27 3.63
C ASN A 539 -15.69 6.53 3.08
N ILE A 540 -14.91 7.58 2.81
CA ILE A 540 -15.45 8.84 2.31
C ILE A 540 -15.12 9.08 0.84
N ASP A 541 -16.11 9.58 0.12
CA ASP A 541 -15.95 10.32 -1.12
C ASP A 541 -16.24 11.80 -0.80
N ALA A 542 -15.28 12.69 -1.08
CA ALA A 542 -15.37 14.08 -0.62
C ALA A 542 -16.56 14.86 -1.21
N LEU A 543 -17.07 14.48 -2.38
CA LEU A 543 -18.23 15.14 -2.99
C LEU A 543 -19.55 14.74 -2.31
N ARG A 544 -19.64 13.47 -1.90
CA ARG A 544 -20.88 12.92 -1.32
C ARG A 544 -20.95 13.12 0.19
N ASP A 545 -19.82 12.92 0.88
CA ASP A 545 -19.83 12.63 2.32
C ASP A 545 -19.39 13.80 3.20
N ILE A 546 -18.98 14.92 2.60
CA ILE A 546 -18.57 16.11 3.35
C ILE A 546 -19.67 17.17 3.26
N PHE A 547 -20.14 17.62 4.41
CA PHE A 547 -21.15 18.65 4.56
C PHE A 547 -20.54 19.88 5.23
N ILE A 548 -20.84 21.07 4.72
CA ILE A 548 -20.28 22.32 5.24
C ILE A 548 -21.41 23.35 5.33
N GLU A 549 -21.65 23.88 6.53
CA GLU A 549 -22.48 25.07 6.75
C GLU A 549 -21.83 25.97 7.79
N ASP A 550 -21.56 27.22 7.43
CA ASP A 550 -20.76 28.15 8.23
C ASP A 550 -19.41 27.53 8.65
N GLU A 551 -19.21 27.30 9.94
CA GLU A 551 -18.03 26.66 10.55
C GLU A 551 -18.35 25.26 11.10
N PHE A 552 -19.53 24.71 10.79
CA PHE A 552 -19.90 23.33 11.13
C PHE A 552 -19.59 22.42 9.94
N ILE A 553 -18.73 21.43 10.16
CA ILE A 553 -18.27 20.48 9.15
C ILE A 553 -18.74 19.09 9.57
N GLY A 554 -19.42 18.39 8.67
CA GLY A 554 -19.86 17.02 8.85
C GLY A 554 -19.16 16.08 7.87
N ILE A 555 -18.82 14.89 8.34
CA ILE A 555 -18.23 13.81 7.55
C ILE A 555 -19.03 12.53 7.81
N ASP A 556 -19.62 11.97 6.76
CA ASP A 556 -20.25 10.65 6.81
C ASP A 556 -19.25 9.56 6.38
N ALA A 557 -18.64 8.87 7.34
CA ALA A 557 -17.73 7.74 7.12
C ALA A 557 -18.41 6.37 7.34
N THR A 558 -19.75 6.33 7.38
CA THR A 558 -20.49 5.07 7.46
C THR A 558 -20.40 4.27 6.16
N HIS A 559 -20.64 2.97 6.24
CA HIS A 559 -20.83 2.10 5.09
C HIS A 559 -21.93 2.65 4.18
N LYS A 560 -21.66 2.67 2.87
CA LYS A 560 -22.60 3.20 1.90
C LYS A 560 -23.52 2.09 1.40
N THR A 561 -24.80 2.43 1.36
CA THR A 561 -25.91 1.53 1.07
C THR A 561 -26.79 2.16 -0.02
N PRO A 562 -27.79 1.43 -0.55
CA PRO A 562 -28.79 2.02 -1.43
C PRO A 562 -29.52 3.23 -0.83
N LEU A 563 -29.59 3.36 0.51
CA LEU A 563 -30.14 4.55 1.17
C LEU A 563 -29.34 5.82 0.82
N ASP A 564 -28.02 5.68 0.63
CA ASP A 564 -27.10 6.77 0.27
C ASP A 564 -27.09 7.06 -1.24
N GLY A 565 -27.94 6.38 -2.02
CA GLY A 565 -27.88 6.38 -3.49
C GLY A 565 -26.67 5.62 -4.05
N TYR A 566 -26.02 4.80 -3.23
CA TYR A 566 -24.84 4.03 -3.60
C TYR A 566 -25.25 2.65 -4.13
N THR A 567 -24.76 2.29 -5.32
CA THR A 567 -25.21 1.10 -6.08
C THR A 567 -24.10 0.07 -6.32
N ARG A 568 -22.83 0.43 -6.11
CA ARG A 568 -21.73 -0.53 -6.13
C ARG A 568 -21.83 -1.46 -4.91
N GLU A 569 -21.21 -2.62 -5.00
CA GLU A 569 -21.10 -3.51 -3.84
C GLU A 569 -20.12 -2.92 -2.82
N TRP A 570 -20.53 -2.86 -1.56
CA TRP A 570 -19.67 -2.41 -0.47
C TRP A 570 -18.84 -3.59 0.05
N PRO A 571 -17.49 -3.50 0.04
CA PRO A 571 -16.65 -4.63 0.40
C PRO A 571 -16.67 -4.89 1.89
N LYS A 572 -16.39 -6.14 2.26
CA LYS A 572 -16.14 -6.53 3.65
C LYS A 572 -14.74 -6.13 4.09
N ASP A 573 -14.58 -5.93 5.38
CA ASP A 573 -13.28 -5.81 6.03
C ASP A 573 -12.49 -7.12 5.95
N THR A 574 -11.16 -7.03 5.97
CA THR A 574 -10.26 -8.17 6.20
C THR A 574 -10.09 -8.38 7.70
N ASP A 575 -10.49 -9.56 8.19
CA ASP A 575 -10.44 -9.93 9.61
C ASP A 575 -9.72 -11.27 9.79
N CYS A 576 -8.97 -11.38 10.89
CA CYS A 576 -8.35 -12.65 11.25
C CYS A 576 -9.40 -13.70 11.64
N ASP A 577 -9.19 -14.94 11.20
CA ASP A 577 -10.00 -16.06 11.68
C ASP A 577 -9.76 -16.30 13.18
N GLN A 578 -10.83 -16.13 13.96
CA GLN A 578 -10.76 -16.15 15.43
C GLN A 578 -10.35 -17.51 15.99
N GLU A 579 -10.70 -18.61 15.33
CA GLU A 579 -10.30 -19.95 15.77
C GLU A 579 -8.82 -20.21 15.48
N VAL A 580 -8.31 -19.69 14.35
CA VAL A 580 -6.87 -19.69 14.05
C VAL A 580 -6.11 -18.87 15.09
N ILE A 581 -6.57 -17.66 15.45
CA ILE A 581 -5.91 -16.83 16.48
C ILE A 581 -5.88 -17.55 17.83
N LYS A 582 -7.01 -18.09 18.29
CA LYS A 582 -7.08 -18.87 19.54
C LYS A 582 -6.11 -20.07 19.52
N SER A 583 -6.02 -20.78 18.40
CA SER A 583 -5.10 -21.90 18.22
C SER A 583 -3.64 -21.47 18.33
N LEU A 584 -3.25 -20.40 17.63
CA LEU A 584 -1.88 -19.88 17.66
C LEU A 584 -1.49 -19.34 19.04
N ILE A 585 -2.42 -18.71 19.77
CA ILE A 585 -2.23 -18.32 21.18
C ILE A 585 -2.02 -19.54 22.06
N LYS A 586 -2.89 -20.56 21.94
CA LYS A 586 -2.79 -21.80 22.72
C LYS A 586 -1.46 -22.53 22.50
N ARG A 587 -0.91 -22.46 21.29
CA ARG A 587 0.39 -23.03 20.90
C ARG A 587 1.59 -22.17 21.34
N GLY A 588 1.33 -20.97 21.89
CA GLY A 588 2.38 -20.05 22.34
C GLY A 588 3.10 -19.31 21.21
N LEU A 589 2.54 -19.33 20.00
CA LEU A 589 3.13 -18.65 18.83
C LEU A 589 2.81 -17.15 18.82
N ILE A 590 1.64 -16.79 19.37
CA ILE A 590 1.18 -15.41 19.59
C ILE A 590 0.98 -15.18 21.10
N LYS A 591 1.36 -14.00 21.59
CA LYS A 591 1.10 -13.57 22.97
C LYS A 591 -0.36 -13.15 23.11
N ASN A 592 -1.05 -13.65 24.14
CA ASN A 592 -2.40 -13.19 24.48
C ASN A 592 -2.33 -11.77 25.10
N ASN A 593 -2.46 -10.74 24.28
CA ASN A 593 -2.49 -9.33 24.70
C ASN A 593 -3.76 -8.64 24.18
N PRO A 594 -4.84 -8.56 24.99
CA PRO A 594 -6.11 -8.01 24.55
C PRO A 594 -6.03 -6.57 24.05
N ASP A 595 -5.22 -5.71 24.68
CA ASP A 595 -5.11 -4.31 24.27
C ASP A 595 -4.47 -4.17 22.88
N PHE A 596 -3.45 -4.99 22.60
CA PHE A 596 -2.80 -5.04 21.28
C PHE A 596 -3.75 -5.56 20.20
N LEU A 597 -4.46 -6.66 20.47
CA LEU A 597 -5.42 -7.24 19.52
C LEU A 597 -6.56 -6.25 19.25
N LYS A 598 -7.08 -5.62 20.31
CA LYS A 598 -8.09 -4.58 20.21
C LYS A 598 -7.60 -3.36 19.41
N HIS A 599 -6.38 -2.89 19.65
CA HIS A 599 -5.82 -1.73 18.95
C HIS A 599 -5.76 -1.92 17.42
N PHE A 600 -5.51 -3.15 16.95
CA PHE A 600 -5.42 -3.46 15.52
C PHE A 600 -6.65 -4.20 14.95
N HIS A 601 -7.76 -4.26 15.70
CA HIS A 601 -8.99 -4.97 15.32
C HIS A 601 -8.73 -6.44 14.90
N ILE A 602 -8.07 -7.22 15.76
CA ILE A 602 -7.69 -8.63 15.55
C ILE A 602 -8.53 -9.58 16.40
#